data_AF-A0A9P7JN44-F1
#
_entry.id   AF-A0A9P7JN44-F1
#
_cell.length_a   1.000
_cell.length_b   1.000
_cell.length_c   1.000
_cell.angle_alpha   90.00
_cell.angle_beta   90.00
_cell.angle_gamma   90.00
#
_symmetry.space_group_name_H-M   'P 1'
#
loop_
_entity.id
_entity.type
_entity.pdbx_description
1 polymer ?
#
loop_
_entity_poly.entity_id
_entity_poly.type
_entity_poly.pdbx_seq_one_letter_code
_entity_poly.pdbx_strand_id
1 'polypeptide(L)'
;MARTGHSTNTTSGRHRVRQPQSQKLTDKEILELKNYLPEWTAAKRSEKRAIFTAIARAARLFAPKLDQKQWKKRKQVYKTWLFNNKKKKERKDMIKYGRKWTPRMVVYQQKREEVLKRIEDEAVVKRVMAELDDNELEKAKETAEEWSNNCPPPEIQAQVARKKGPAYMEHFRTRCGGNVG
;
A
#
# COMPACT_ATOMS: atom_id res chain seq x y z
N MET A 1 -44.56 27.23 -19.47
CA MET A 1 -43.75 27.28 -18.23
C MET A 1 -42.98 25.97 -18.09
N ALA A 2 -41.71 25.93 -18.46
CA ALA A 2 -40.86 24.74 -18.36
C ALA A 2 -39.88 24.91 -17.20
N ARG A 3 -39.91 24.01 -16.21
CA ARG A 3 -39.00 24.01 -15.06
C ARG A 3 -37.80 23.12 -15.36
N THR A 4 -36.64 23.77 -15.44
CA THR A 4 -35.29 23.21 -15.32
C THR A 4 -35.10 22.55 -13.95
N GLY A 5 -34.58 21.33 -13.93
CA GLY A 5 -34.12 20.65 -12.72
C GLY A 5 -32.74 20.04 -12.98
N HIS A 6 -31.68 20.82 -12.72
CA HIS A 6 -30.30 20.34 -12.77
C HIS A 6 -29.99 19.43 -11.60
N SER A 7 -29.48 18.25 -11.93
CA SER A 7 -28.92 17.25 -11.03
C SER A 7 -27.53 17.69 -10.57
N THR A 8 -27.33 17.85 -9.27
CA THR A 8 -26.01 18.02 -8.66
C THR A 8 -25.63 16.74 -7.91
N ASN A 9 -24.90 15.85 -8.58
CA ASN A 9 -24.21 14.73 -7.92
C ASN A 9 -22.95 15.25 -7.22
N THR A 10 -23.08 15.60 -5.95
CA THR A 10 -21.95 15.92 -5.07
C THR A 10 -21.19 14.64 -4.73
N THR A 11 -20.09 14.40 -5.46
CA THR A 11 -19.13 13.33 -5.17
C THR A 11 -18.38 13.66 -3.89
N SER A 12 -18.84 13.10 -2.77
CA SER A 12 -18.15 13.15 -1.47
C SER A 12 -16.85 12.34 -1.56
N GLY A 13 -15.76 13.04 -1.84
CA GLY A 13 -14.40 12.54 -1.65
C GLY A 13 -14.22 12.16 -0.18
N ARG A 14 -14.07 10.86 0.10
CA ARG A 14 -13.66 10.36 1.41
C ARG A 14 -12.22 10.77 1.68
N HIS A 15 -12.02 12.00 2.13
CA HIS A 15 -10.84 12.38 2.88
C HIS A 15 -10.76 11.49 4.11
N ARG A 16 -9.80 10.56 4.14
CA ARG A 16 -9.35 9.96 5.39
C ARG A 16 -8.65 11.06 6.19
N VAL A 17 -9.44 11.75 7.01
CA VAL A 17 -8.93 12.52 8.14
C VAL A 17 -8.03 11.57 8.94
N ARG A 18 -6.72 11.86 8.97
CA ARG A 18 -5.81 11.26 9.93
C ARG A 18 -6.39 11.59 11.31
N GLN A 19 -6.91 10.57 11.99
CA GLN A 19 -7.51 10.73 13.32
C GLN A 19 -6.46 11.35 14.26
N PRO A 20 -6.86 12.34 15.10
CA PRO A 20 -5.98 12.94 16.09
C PRO A 20 -5.49 11.87 17.07
N GLN A 21 -4.27 12.07 17.55
CA GLN A 21 -3.47 11.10 18.30
C GLN A 21 -4.31 10.23 19.25
N SER A 22 -4.31 8.93 18.97
CA SER A 22 -5.00 7.90 19.75
C SER A 22 -4.68 8.03 21.24
N GLN A 23 -5.69 8.00 22.12
CA GLN A 23 -5.46 7.69 23.54
C GLN A 23 -4.55 6.48 23.59
N LYS A 24 -3.36 6.65 24.19
CA LYS A 24 -2.35 5.60 24.31
C LYS A 24 -3.01 4.37 24.92
N LEU A 25 -2.82 3.21 24.27
CA LEU A 25 -3.21 1.93 24.85
C LEU A 25 -2.27 1.68 26.03
N THR A 26 -2.82 1.22 27.16
CA THR A 26 -2.01 0.83 28.32
C THR A 26 -1.20 -0.41 27.95
N ASP A 27 -0.01 -0.57 28.52
CA ASP A 27 0.87 -1.72 28.20
C ASP A 27 0.21 -3.07 28.45
N LYS A 28 -0.66 -3.15 29.47
CA LYS A 28 -1.48 -4.34 29.77
C LYS A 28 -2.51 -4.66 28.68
N GLU A 29 -3.14 -3.63 28.10
CA GLU A 29 -4.05 -3.83 26.95
C GLU A 29 -3.25 -4.30 25.72
N ILE A 30 -2.06 -3.75 25.51
CA ILE A 30 -1.18 -4.14 24.39
C ILE A 30 -0.71 -5.59 24.55
N LEU A 31 -0.38 -6.02 25.77
CA LEU A 31 0.03 -7.40 26.04
C LEU A 31 -1.07 -8.41 25.64
N GLU A 32 -2.32 -8.14 26.04
CA GLU A 32 -3.45 -8.97 25.62
C GLU A 32 -3.64 -8.95 24.10
N LEU A 33 -3.57 -7.77 23.47
CA LEU A 33 -3.67 -7.68 22.01
C LEU A 33 -2.57 -8.48 21.29
N LYS A 34 -1.35 -8.56 21.88
CA LYS A 34 -0.26 -9.38 21.36
C LYS A 34 -0.52 -10.87 21.54
N ASN A 35 -1.06 -11.30 22.69
CA ASN A 35 -1.35 -12.71 22.96
C ASN A 35 -2.32 -13.31 21.94
N TYR A 36 -3.37 -12.55 21.57
CA TYR A 36 -4.35 -13.00 20.57
C TYR A 36 -3.99 -12.63 19.12
N LEU A 37 -2.85 -11.98 18.88
CA LEU A 37 -2.43 -11.58 17.55
C LEU A 37 -2.24 -12.77 16.60
N PRO A 38 -1.60 -13.89 17.00
CA PRO A 38 -1.47 -15.07 16.14
C PRO A 38 -2.84 -15.61 15.72
N GLU A 39 -3.77 -15.81 16.66
CA GLU A 39 -5.13 -16.28 16.38
C GLU A 39 -5.88 -15.32 15.44
N TRP A 40 -5.78 -14.01 15.67
CA TRP A 40 -6.36 -12.99 14.80
C TRP A 40 -5.79 -13.01 13.37
N THR A 41 -4.49 -13.27 13.23
CA THR A 41 -3.81 -13.31 11.93
C THR A 41 -4.13 -14.57 11.13
N ALA A 42 -4.24 -15.72 11.82
CA ALA A 42 -4.56 -17.03 11.25
C ALA A 42 -6.06 -17.19 10.90
N ALA A 43 -6.94 -16.49 11.61
CA ALA A 43 -8.39 -16.63 11.45
C ALA A 43 -8.92 -16.25 10.07
N LYS A 44 -9.99 -16.96 9.66
CA LYS A 44 -10.77 -16.63 8.46
C LYS A 44 -11.66 -15.40 8.69
N ARG A 45 -12.18 -14.81 7.61
CA ARG A 45 -13.02 -13.60 7.69
C ARG A 45 -14.28 -13.82 8.56
N SER A 46 -14.86 -15.03 8.50
CA SER A 46 -16.02 -15.45 9.30
C SER A 46 -15.71 -15.48 10.81
N GLU A 47 -14.56 -16.02 11.18
CA GLU A 47 -14.14 -16.24 12.58
C GLU A 47 -13.62 -14.96 13.26
N LYS A 48 -13.13 -14.00 12.47
CA LYS A 48 -12.58 -12.73 13.01
C LYS A 48 -13.56 -11.98 13.90
N ARG A 49 -14.86 -12.04 13.65
CA ARG A 49 -15.84 -11.35 14.50
C ARG A 49 -15.86 -11.95 15.92
N ALA A 50 -15.82 -13.28 16.03
CA ALA A 50 -15.80 -13.98 17.31
C ALA A 50 -14.48 -13.71 18.06
N ILE A 51 -13.35 -13.86 17.37
CA ILE A 51 -12.02 -13.62 17.94
C ILE A 51 -11.87 -12.17 18.40
N PHE A 52 -12.28 -11.18 17.59
CA PHE A 52 -12.26 -9.79 18.03
C PHE A 52 -13.12 -9.55 19.26
N THR A 53 -14.23 -10.26 19.40
CA THR A 53 -15.10 -10.14 20.57
C THR A 53 -14.42 -10.70 21.82
N ALA A 54 -13.70 -11.82 21.72
CA ALA A 54 -12.89 -12.37 22.80
C ALA A 54 -11.76 -11.41 23.20
N ILE A 55 -11.01 -10.90 22.22
CA ILE A 55 -9.94 -9.91 22.41
C ILE A 55 -10.47 -8.66 23.12
N ALA A 56 -11.58 -8.11 22.63
CA ALA A 56 -12.17 -6.91 23.21
C ALA A 56 -12.69 -7.15 24.63
N ARG A 57 -13.12 -8.37 24.98
CA ARG A 57 -13.52 -8.73 26.35
C ARG A 57 -12.29 -8.83 27.26
N ALA A 58 -11.22 -9.52 26.83
CA ALA A 58 -9.99 -9.65 27.59
C ALA A 58 -9.32 -8.28 27.85
N ALA A 59 -9.14 -7.49 26.80
CA ALA A 59 -8.56 -6.15 26.92
C ALA A 59 -9.42 -5.17 27.72
N ARG A 60 -10.74 -5.40 27.82
CA ARG A 60 -11.64 -4.57 28.64
C ARG A 60 -11.29 -4.58 30.12
N LEU A 61 -10.76 -5.71 30.63
CA LEU A 61 -10.39 -5.86 32.03
C LEU A 61 -9.23 -4.92 32.42
N PHE A 62 -8.40 -4.55 31.45
CA PHE A 62 -7.24 -3.68 31.63
C PHE A 62 -7.48 -2.25 31.14
N ALA A 63 -8.63 -1.99 30.53
CA ALA A 63 -9.02 -0.67 30.11
C ALA A 63 -9.48 0.17 31.32
N PRO A 64 -9.25 1.49 31.32
CA PRO A 64 -9.85 2.37 32.33
C PRO A 64 -11.39 2.27 32.29
N LYS A 65 -12.06 2.74 33.35
CA LYS A 65 -13.53 2.82 33.36
C LYS A 65 -13.98 3.77 32.25
N LEU A 66 -14.51 3.20 31.17
CA LEU A 66 -14.93 3.90 29.96
C LEU A 66 -16.45 3.84 29.83
N ASP A 67 -17.05 4.97 29.47
CA ASP A 67 -18.46 5.02 29.07
C ASP A 67 -18.71 4.22 27.77
N GLN A 68 -19.96 3.83 27.50
CA GLN A 68 -20.42 3.12 26.30
C GLN A 68 -19.91 3.77 25.00
N LYS A 69 -19.95 5.11 24.91
CA LYS A 69 -19.49 5.86 23.73
C LYS A 69 -17.97 5.81 23.59
N GLN A 70 -17.25 5.91 24.70
CA GLN A 70 -15.80 5.82 24.74
C GLN A 70 -15.32 4.39 24.44
N TRP A 71 -16.05 3.38 24.90
CA TRP A 71 -15.79 1.97 24.63
C TRP A 71 -15.91 1.63 23.13
N LYS A 72 -16.91 2.20 22.44
CA LYS A 72 -17.01 2.08 20.97
C LYS A 72 -15.75 2.63 20.27
N LYS A 73 -15.24 3.79 20.71
CA LYS A 73 -13.99 4.36 20.20
C LYS A 73 -12.78 3.49 20.52
N ARG A 74 -12.66 2.97 21.75
CA ARG A 74 -11.55 2.09 22.18
C ARG A 74 -11.50 0.80 21.36
N LYS A 75 -12.63 0.16 21.09
CA LYS A 75 -12.72 -1.00 20.18
C LYS A 75 -12.20 -0.68 18.78
N GLN A 76 -12.44 0.52 18.26
CA GLN A 76 -11.91 0.93 16.96
C GLN A 76 -10.38 1.09 16.98
N VAL A 77 -9.82 1.56 18.10
CA VAL A 77 -8.37 1.62 18.33
C VAL A 77 -7.79 0.21 18.32
N TYR A 78 -8.40 -0.76 19.04
CA TYR A 78 -7.94 -2.16 19.02
C TYR A 78 -7.97 -2.76 17.61
N LYS A 79 -9.03 -2.54 16.82
CA LYS A 79 -9.11 -3.00 15.42
C LYS A 79 -7.96 -2.45 14.59
N THR A 80 -7.68 -1.16 14.74
CA THR A 80 -6.62 -0.47 13.99
C THR A 80 -5.25 -1.01 14.41
N TRP A 81 -5.03 -1.20 15.71
CA TRP A 81 -3.80 -1.76 16.24
C TRP A 81 -3.56 -3.19 15.73
N LEU A 82 -4.56 -4.07 15.80
CA LEU A 82 -4.49 -5.45 15.30
C LEU A 82 -4.26 -5.50 13.78
N PHE A 83 -4.83 -4.56 13.03
CA PHE A 83 -4.61 -4.47 11.58
C PHE A 83 -3.20 -4.03 11.23
N ASN A 84 -2.66 -3.03 11.94
CA ASN A 84 -1.32 -2.49 11.72
C ASN A 84 -0.23 -3.46 12.18
N ASN A 85 -0.49 -4.22 13.26
CA ASN A 85 0.44 -5.19 13.83
C ASN A 85 0.25 -6.61 13.30
N LYS A 86 -0.77 -6.85 12.46
CA LYS A 86 -0.82 -8.08 11.66
C LYS A 86 0.52 -8.17 10.94
N LYS A 87 1.30 -9.25 11.16
CA LYS A 87 2.60 -9.50 10.51
C LYS A 87 2.50 -8.94 9.10
N LYS A 88 3.33 -7.94 8.77
CA LYS A 88 3.43 -7.43 7.40
C LYS A 88 3.49 -8.69 6.56
N LYS A 89 2.54 -8.90 5.64
CA LYS A 89 2.73 -9.89 4.57
C LYS A 89 4.17 -9.70 4.16
N GLU A 90 4.98 -10.76 4.25
CA GLU A 90 6.34 -10.76 3.67
C GLU A 90 6.21 -9.96 2.39
N ARG A 91 6.97 -8.85 2.30
CA ARG A 91 6.87 -7.96 1.14
C ARG A 91 7.10 -8.91 -0.03
N LYS A 92 6.01 -9.29 -0.74
CA LYS A 92 6.03 -10.22 -1.87
C LYS A 92 7.29 -9.88 -2.62
N ASP A 93 8.21 -10.84 -2.73
CA ASP A 93 9.57 -10.65 -3.25
C ASP A 93 9.53 -9.50 -4.25
N MET A 94 10.02 -8.33 -3.82
CA MET A 94 9.71 -7.04 -4.48
C MET A 94 10.39 -6.93 -5.85
N ILE A 95 10.97 -8.04 -6.28
CA ILE A 95 11.67 -8.26 -7.50
C ILE A 95 10.91 -9.37 -8.23
N LYS A 96 9.83 -8.99 -8.90
CA LYS A 96 9.26 -9.83 -9.95
C LYS A 96 10.24 -9.81 -11.13
N TYR A 97 11.09 -10.82 -11.20
CA TYR A 97 11.86 -11.12 -12.40
C TYR A 97 10.85 -11.34 -13.54
N GLY A 98 10.96 -10.58 -14.63
CA GLY A 98 10.10 -10.74 -15.82
C GLY A 98 8.72 -10.07 -15.79
N ARG A 99 8.53 -8.93 -15.10
CA ARG A 99 7.28 -8.16 -15.25
C ARG A 99 7.23 -7.52 -16.65
N LYS A 100 6.18 -7.82 -17.43
CA LYS A 100 5.87 -7.14 -18.71
C LYS A 100 5.84 -5.62 -18.54
N TRP A 101 6.36 -4.90 -19.53
CA TRP A 101 6.33 -3.44 -19.54
C TRP A 101 4.90 -2.97 -19.74
N THR A 102 4.51 -1.92 -19.02
CA THR A 102 3.23 -1.24 -19.25
C THR A 102 3.49 0.15 -19.84
N PRO A 103 2.54 0.74 -20.59
CA PRO A 103 2.71 2.07 -21.18
C PRO A 103 3.11 3.11 -20.13
N ARG A 104 2.50 3.03 -18.94
CA ARG A 104 2.83 3.88 -17.79
C ARG A 104 4.29 3.74 -17.33
N MET A 105 4.88 2.55 -17.41
CA MET A 105 6.28 2.34 -17.06
C MET A 105 7.23 2.91 -18.12
N VAL A 106 6.85 2.83 -19.40
CA VAL A 106 7.60 3.41 -20.51
C VAL A 106 7.61 4.93 -20.40
N VAL A 107 6.43 5.56 -20.25
CA VAL A 107 6.29 7.01 -20.08
C VAL A 107 7.10 7.51 -18.87
N TYR A 108 7.03 6.81 -17.74
CA TYR A 108 7.80 7.17 -16.55
C TYR A 108 9.31 7.13 -16.79
N GLN A 109 9.81 6.20 -17.60
CA GLN A 109 11.24 6.07 -17.89
C GLN A 109 11.71 7.03 -18.98
N GLN A 110 10.90 7.29 -20.01
CA GLN A 110 11.21 8.24 -21.08
C GLN A 110 11.16 9.69 -20.60
N LYS A 111 10.11 10.08 -19.87
CA LYS A 111 9.94 11.45 -19.32
C LYS A 111 10.50 11.56 -17.89
N ARG A 112 11.44 10.68 -17.51
CA ARG A 112 11.91 10.54 -16.11
C ARG A 112 12.60 11.80 -15.59
N GLU A 113 13.38 12.49 -16.41
CA GLU A 113 14.10 13.70 -15.99
C GLU A 113 13.14 14.87 -15.74
N GLU A 114 12.07 14.97 -16.53
CA GLU A 114 10.99 15.94 -16.33
C GLU A 114 10.16 15.60 -15.09
N VAL A 115 9.86 14.30 -14.89
CA VAL A 115 9.19 13.82 -13.67
C VAL A 115 10.07 14.07 -12.45
N LEU A 116 11.38 13.79 -12.50
CA LEU A 116 12.37 13.99 -11.43
C LEU A 116 12.51 15.45 -11.01
N LYS A 117 12.50 16.39 -11.96
CA LYS A 117 12.50 17.83 -11.68
C LYS A 117 11.22 18.31 -10.99
N ARG A 118 10.14 17.51 -10.99
CA ARG A 118 8.83 17.83 -10.39
C ARG A 118 8.44 16.97 -9.16
N ILE A 119 9.31 16.11 -8.64
CA ILE A 119 8.99 15.13 -7.56
C ILE A 119 8.76 15.86 -6.21
N GLU A 120 7.70 15.59 -5.44
CA GLU A 120 7.26 14.29 -4.91
C GLU A 120 5.78 13.96 -5.18
N ASP A 121 5.48 12.91 -5.98
CA ASP A 121 4.39 11.94 -5.74
C ASP A 121 3.98 11.14 -7.01
N GLU A 122 3.46 9.92 -6.80
CA GLU A 122 2.76 9.10 -7.82
C GLU A 122 1.63 9.84 -8.55
N ALA A 123 1.14 10.93 -7.94
CA ALA A 123 0.17 11.85 -8.51
C ALA A 123 0.67 12.52 -9.79
N VAL A 124 1.98 12.82 -9.90
CA VAL A 124 2.56 13.45 -11.09
C VAL A 124 2.52 12.49 -12.27
N VAL A 125 2.84 11.22 -12.09
CA VAL A 125 2.74 10.23 -13.18
C VAL A 125 1.30 10.10 -13.68
N LYS A 126 0.31 10.20 -12.79
CA LYS A 126 -1.10 10.20 -13.20
C LYS A 126 -1.47 11.46 -13.96
N ARG A 127 -0.96 12.64 -13.57
CA ARG A 127 -1.17 13.90 -14.29
C ARG A 127 -0.52 13.88 -15.67
N VAL A 128 0.75 13.48 -15.75
CA VAL A 128 1.47 13.33 -17.02
C VAL A 128 0.72 12.36 -17.93
N MET A 129 0.28 11.20 -17.43
CA MET A 129 -0.51 10.26 -18.22
C MET A 129 -1.89 10.79 -18.65
N ALA A 130 -2.46 11.76 -17.92
CA ALA A 130 -3.73 12.41 -18.28
C ALA A 130 -3.54 13.60 -19.24
N GLU A 131 -2.32 14.12 -19.34
CA GLU A 131 -1.93 15.19 -20.27
C GLU A 131 -1.40 14.66 -21.61
N LEU A 132 -1.07 13.36 -21.70
CA LEU A 132 -0.72 12.72 -22.98
C LEU A 132 -1.92 12.69 -23.91
N ASP A 133 -1.71 13.06 -25.17
CA ASP A 133 -2.69 12.85 -26.22
C ASP A 133 -2.82 11.36 -26.61
N ASP A 134 -3.90 11.02 -27.31
CA ASP A 134 -4.19 9.62 -27.67
C ASP A 134 -3.10 8.99 -28.55
N ASN A 135 -2.43 9.78 -29.40
CA ASN A 135 -1.35 9.31 -30.27
C ASN A 135 -0.05 9.10 -29.47
N GLU A 136 0.27 9.97 -28.51
CA GLU A 136 1.35 9.71 -27.55
C GLU A 136 1.08 8.46 -26.69
N LEU A 137 -0.16 8.25 -26.27
CA LEU A 137 -0.54 7.09 -25.47
C LEU A 137 -0.48 5.78 -26.27
N GLU A 138 -0.86 5.80 -27.55
CA GLU A 138 -0.78 4.66 -28.46
C GLU A 138 0.68 4.28 -28.74
N LYS A 139 1.54 5.25 -29.07
CA LYS A 139 2.99 5.02 -29.20
C LYS A 139 3.60 4.41 -27.94
N ALA A 140 3.18 4.87 -26.76
CA ALA A 140 3.63 4.29 -25.50
C ALA A 140 3.15 2.85 -25.29
N LYS A 141 2.00 2.46 -25.85
CA LYS A 141 1.52 1.06 -25.84
C LYS A 141 2.34 0.19 -26.77
N GLU A 142 2.55 0.62 -28.01
CA GLU A 142 3.39 -0.09 -28.98
C GLU A 142 4.80 -0.28 -28.44
N THR A 143 5.40 0.78 -27.89
CA THR A 143 6.74 0.71 -27.28
C THR A 143 6.76 -0.24 -26.08
N ALA A 144 5.69 -0.28 -25.26
CA ALA A 144 5.61 -1.20 -24.12
C ALA A 144 5.49 -2.67 -24.58
N GLU A 145 4.79 -2.92 -25.68
CA GLU A 145 4.71 -4.23 -26.31
C GLU A 145 6.06 -4.64 -26.90
N GLU A 146 6.70 -3.75 -27.65
CA GLU A 146 8.03 -3.96 -28.22
C GLU A 146 9.07 -4.28 -27.13
N TRP A 147 9.15 -3.48 -26.06
CA TRP A 147 10.09 -3.72 -24.96
C TRP A 147 9.77 -4.98 -24.17
N SER A 148 8.50 -5.41 -24.18
CA SER A 148 8.11 -6.68 -23.56
C SER A 148 8.58 -7.88 -24.37
N ASN A 149 8.70 -7.74 -25.70
CA ASN A 149 9.12 -8.80 -26.60
C ASN A 149 10.65 -8.82 -26.82
N ASN A 150 11.27 -7.65 -27.01
CA ASN A 150 12.65 -7.50 -27.48
C ASN A 150 13.61 -6.94 -26.42
N CYS A 151 13.14 -6.75 -25.18
CA CYS A 151 13.81 -6.00 -24.11
C CYS A 151 13.91 -4.49 -24.41
N PRO A 152 13.95 -3.63 -23.38
CA PRO A 152 14.09 -2.18 -23.57
C PRO A 152 15.50 -1.81 -24.07
N PRO A 153 15.71 -0.61 -24.62
CA PRO A 153 17.02 -0.16 -25.08
C PRO A 153 18.11 -0.22 -23.99
N PRO A 154 19.39 -0.42 -24.36
CA PRO A 154 20.49 -0.61 -23.41
C PRO A 154 20.63 0.52 -22.38
N GLU A 155 20.33 1.75 -22.77
CA GLU A 155 20.37 2.90 -21.86
C GLU A 155 19.34 2.76 -20.72
N ILE A 156 18.11 2.37 -21.06
CA ILE A 156 17.04 2.14 -20.09
C ILE A 156 17.36 0.92 -19.22
N GLN A 157 17.94 -0.13 -19.80
CA GLN A 157 18.43 -1.28 -19.05
C GLN A 157 19.49 -0.88 -18.03
N ALA A 158 20.49 -0.09 -18.43
CA ALA A 158 21.55 0.41 -17.57
C ALA A 158 21.00 1.28 -16.44
N GLN A 159 20.03 2.16 -16.72
CA GLN A 159 19.37 2.97 -15.69
C GLN A 159 18.59 2.11 -14.67
N VAL A 160 17.82 1.12 -15.15
CA VAL A 160 17.08 0.20 -14.29
C VAL A 160 18.04 -0.65 -13.46
N ALA A 161 19.13 -1.14 -14.06
CA ALA A 161 20.18 -1.92 -13.41
C ALA A 161 20.92 -1.10 -12.35
N ARG A 162 21.25 0.18 -12.60
CA ARG A 162 21.84 1.06 -11.57
C ARG A 162 20.91 1.25 -10.37
N LYS A 163 19.61 1.45 -10.61
CA LYS A 163 18.64 1.70 -9.53
C LYS A 163 18.32 0.43 -8.73
N LYS A 164 18.10 -0.69 -9.41
CA LYS A 164 17.66 -1.95 -8.78
C LYS A 164 18.83 -2.88 -8.44
N GLY A 165 19.97 -2.73 -9.11
CA GLY A 165 21.18 -3.55 -8.96
C GLY A 165 21.63 -3.71 -7.51
N PRO A 166 21.72 -2.63 -6.71
CA PRO A 166 22.06 -2.75 -5.29
C PRO A 166 21.05 -3.62 -4.52
N ALA A 167 19.75 -3.48 -4.78
CA ALA A 167 18.73 -4.31 -4.17
C ALA A 167 18.78 -5.78 -4.64
N TYR A 168 19.14 -6.02 -5.91
CA TYR A 168 19.41 -7.37 -6.41
C TYR A 168 20.62 -7.99 -5.70
N MET A 169 21.74 -7.25 -5.60
CA MET A 169 22.96 -7.73 -4.95
C MET A 169 22.75 -8.04 -3.48
N GLU A 170 22.04 -7.18 -2.73
CA GLU A 170 21.69 -7.44 -1.33
C GLU A 170 20.77 -8.66 -1.18
N HIS A 171 19.81 -8.85 -2.08
CA HIS A 171 18.97 -10.05 -2.10
C HIS A 171 19.78 -11.32 -2.38
N PHE A 172 20.71 -11.30 -3.33
CA PHE A 172 21.59 -12.44 -3.59
C PHE A 172 22.52 -12.71 -2.41
N ARG A 173 23.07 -11.67 -1.77
CA ARG A 173 23.91 -11.80 -0.58
C ARG A 173 23.17 -12.44 0.59
N THR A 174 21.94 -12.01 0.84
CA THR A 174 21.10 -12.55 1.92
C THR A 174 20.58 -13.96 1.65
N ARG A 175 20.40 -14.36 0.38
CA ARG A 175 19.90 -15.69 0.00
C ARG A 175 21.00 -16.73 -0.25
N CYS A 176 22.17 -16.32 -0.72
CA CYS A 176 23.30 -17.22 -1.05
C CYS A 176 24.45 -17.17 -0.03
N GLY A 177 24.45 -16.22 0.92
CA GLY A 177 25.49 -16.07 1.94
C GLY A 177 25.22 -16.77 3.27
N GLY A 178 24.20 -17.63 3.36
CA GLY A 178 23.78 -18.30 4.59
C GLY A 178 24.03 -19.81 4.58
N ASN A 179 25.29 -20.24 4.52
CA ASN A 179 25.86 -21.45 5.16
C ASN A 179 27.27 -21.73 4.62
N VAL A 180 28.25 -20.99 5.13
CA VAL A 180 29.61 -21.54 5.34
C VAL A 180 30.10 -20.92 6.64
N GLY A 181 29.96 -21.68 7.72
CA GLY A 181 30.30 -21.30 9.10
C GLY A 181 29.82 -22.37 10.05
#